data_AF-A0A537JTM1-F1
#
_entry.id   AF-A0A537JTM1-F1
#
_cell.length_a   1.000
_cell.length_b   1.000
_cell.length_c   1.000
_cell.angle_alpha   90.00
_cell.angle_beta   90.00
_cell.angle_gamma   90.00
#
_symmetry.space_group_name_H-M   'P 1'
#
loop_
_entity.id
_entity.type
_entity.pdbx_description
1 polymer ?
#
loop_
_entity_poly.entity_id
_entity_poly.type
_entity_poly.pdbx_seq_one_letter_code
_entity_poly.pdbx_strand_id
1 'polypeptide(L)'
;MTLLEVQRRDGRLVRCAWACHHAKTRQCHCCCRGLYHGLGEGTTSFARAVAQHHEWLLLDLGQAEARGELWILAYRPSLSEPLIFRRHGVPRAYQEALLP
;
A
#
# COMPACT_ATOMS: atom_id res chain seq x y z
N MET A 1 8.87 -5.47 7.17
CA MET A 1 8.45 -5.24 5.77
C MET A 1 7.66 -3.95 5.56
N THR A 2 7.94 -3.26 4.45
CA THR A 2 7.06 -2.22 3.88
C THR A 2 6.21 -2.85 2.78
N LEU A 3 4.91 -2.61 2.82
CA LEU A 3 3.95 -3.06 1.80
C LEU A 3 3.67 -1.96 0.77
N LEU A 4 3.57 -0.71 1.24
CA LEU A 4 3.12 0.42 0.46
C LEU A 4 3.78 1.71 0.94
N GLU A 5 4.10 2.58 0.00
CA GLU A 5 4.58 3.93 0.23
C GLU A 5 3.92 4.87 -0.76
N VAL A 6 3.30 5.94 -0.24
CA VAL A 6 2.63 6.95 -1.05
C VAL A 6 3.08 8.35 -0.63
N GLN A 7 3.13 9.26 -1.58
CA GLN A 7 3.19 10.70 -1.34
C GLN A 7 1.80 11.28 -1.57
N ARG A 8 1.24 11.97 -0.57
CA ARG A 8 -0.02 12.69 -0.73
C ARG A 8 0.19 13.98 -1.53
N ARG A 9 -0.90 14.56 -2.05
CA ARG A 9 -0.88 15.85 -2.77
C ARG A 9 -0.24 17.00 -1.97
N ASP A 10 -0.34 16.98 -0.65
CA ASP A 10 0.30 17.96 0.25
C ASP A 10 1.82 17.74 0.43
N GLY A 11 2.41 16.77 -0.30
CA GLY A 11 3.81 16.40 -0.23
C GLY A 11 4.15 15.40 0.90
N ARG A 12 3.20 15.09 1.79
CA ARG A 12 3.45 14.20 2.93
C ARG A 12 3.64 12.76 2.48
N LEU A 13 4.75 12.16 2.92
CA LEU A 13 5.02 10.74 2.76
C LEU A 13 4.29 9.91 3.82
N VAL A 14 3.60 8.87 3.38
CA VAL A 14 2.87 7.94 4.25
C VAL A 14 3.16 6.51 3.83
N ARG A 15 3.44 5.65 4.81
CA ARG A 15 3.89 4.26 4.59
C ARG A 15 3.03 3.26 5.36
N CYS A 16 2.94 2.05 4.82
CA CYS A 16 2.55 0.87 5.56
C CYS A 16 3.81 0.04 5.83
N ALA A 17 4.34 0.20 7.03
CA ALA A 17 5.60 -0.42 7.45
C ALA A 17 5.41 -1.36 8.64
N TRP A 18 6.43 -2.18 8.89
CA TRP A 18 6.45 -3.22 9.93
C TRP A 18 5.97 -2.74 11.30
N ALA A 19 6.34 -1.52 11.71
CA ALA A 19 5.93 -0.96 13.00
C ALA A 19 4.41 -0.85 13.16
N CYS A 20 3.67 -0.57 12.08
CA CYS A 20 2.21 -0.59 12.08
C CYS A 20 1.66 -2.01 12.30
N HIS A 21 2.29 -3.01 11.67
CA HIS A 21 1.86 -4.40 11.79
C HIS A 21 2.01 -4.89 13.24
N HIS A 22 3.02 -4.42 13.98
CA HIS A 22 3.24 -4.78 15.38
C HIS A 22 2.67 -3.79 16.41
N ALA A 23 1.91 -2.79 15.96
CA ALA A 23 1.41 -1.75 16.85
C ALA A 23 0.37 -2.29 17.84
N LYS A 24 0.48 -1.84 19.10
CA LYS A 24 -0.39 -2.25 20.22
C LYS A 24 -1.62 -1.37 20.41
N THR A 25 -1.63 -0.16 19.83
CA THR A 25 -2.72 0.82 19.93
C THR A 25 -3.45 0.94 18.61
N ARG A 26 -4.78 1.14 18.58
CA ARG A 26 -5.58 1.11 17.34
C ARG A 26 -5.45 2.33 16.40
N GLN A 27 -4.55 3.27 16.67
CA GLN A 27 -4.42 4.46 15.83
C GLN A 27 -3.53 4.15 14.61
N CYS A 28 -4.10 4.14 13.39
CA CYS A 28 -3.33 4.12 12.15
C CYS A 28 -3.75 5.23 11.19
N HIS A 29 -2.79 6.04 10.77
CA HIS A 29 -2.90 6.97 9.65
C HIS A 29 -1.98 6.56 8.49
N CYS A 30 -1.59 5.29 8.47
CA CYS A 30 -0.81 4.65 7.43
C CYS A 30 -1.59 4.52 6.12
N CYS A 31 -0.89 4.34 5.00
CA CYS A 31 -1.54 4.24 3.69
C CYS A 31 -2.38 2.97 3.50
N CYS A 32 -2.24 1.96 4.37
CA CYS A 32 -3.11 0.80 4.39
C CYS A 32 -4.43 0.99 5.15
N ARG A 33 -4.70 2.20 5.67
CA ARG A 33 -5.95 2.55 6.35
C ARG A 33 -6.30 1.60 7.50
N GLY A 34 -5.29 1.05 8.17
CA GLY A 34 -5.43 0.15 9.32
C GLY A 34 -5.67 -1.32 8.99
N LEU A 35 -5.74 -1.72 7.70
CA LEU A 35 -6.08 -3.09 7.29
C LEU A 35 -5.10 -4.16 7.79
N TYR A 36 -3.85 -3.81 8.08
CA TYR A 36 -2.80 -4.73 8.54
C TYR A 36 -2.33 -4.47 9.96
N HIS A 37 -2.99 -3.53 10.64
CA HIS A 37 -2.53 -2.97 11.89
C HIS A 37 -2.62 -3.99 13.04
N GLY A 38 -1.55 -4.13 13.81
CA GLY A 38 -1.52 -5.02 14.98
C GLY A 38 -1.55 -6.52 14.68
N LEU A 39 -1.50 -6.93 13.42
CA LEU A 39 -1.55 -8.34 13.01
C LEU A 39 -0.21 -9.07 13.12
N GLY A 40 0.90 -8.35 13.29
CA GLY A 40 2.27 -8.84 13.39
C GLY A 40 2.84 -9.34 12.07
N GLU A 41 4.00 -8.83 11.65
CA GLU A 41 4.68 -9.35 10.46
C GLU A 41 5.04 -10.84 10.62
N GLY A 42 4.87 -11.61 9.56
CA GLY A 42 5.20 -13.04 9.53
C GLY A 42 4.15 -13.95 10.18
N THR A 43 3.09 -13.41 10.77
CA THR A 43 2.00 -14.23 11.33
C THR A 43 1.01 -14.67 10.26
N THR A 44 0.29 -15.75 10.53
CA THR A 44 -0.81 -16.22 9.67
C THR A 44 -1.93 -15.17 9.56
N SER A 45 -2.21 -14.42 10.63
CA SER A 45 -3.22 -13.35 10.60
C SER A 45 -2.84 -12.21 9.67
N PHE A 46 -1.58 -11.80 9.66
CA PHE A 46 -1.10 -10.79 8.74
C PHE A 46 -1.11 -11.30 7.30
N ALA A 47 -0.62 -12.53 7.06
CA ALA A 47 -0.65 -13.13 5.74
C ALA A 47 -2.08 -13.20 5.16
N ARG A 48 -3.05 -13.60 5.98
CA ARG A 48 -4.46 -13.66 5.58
C ARG A 48 -5.03 -12.29 5.25
N ALA A 49 -4.76 -11.27 6.07
CA ALA A 49 -5.26 -9.92 5.83
C ALA A 49 -4.66 -9.29 4.55
N VAL A 50 -3.38 -9.54 4.28
CA VAL A 50 -2.77 -9.09 3.02
C VAL A 50 -3.42 -9.79 1.83
N ALA A 51 -3.57 -11.12 1.86
CA ALA A 51 -4.24 -11.85 0.78
C ALA A 51 -5.69 -11.39 0.53
N GLN A 52 -6.41 -10.98 1.57
CA GLN A 52 -7.81 -10.56 1.47
C GLN A 52 -8.00 -9.12 0.98
N HIS A 53 -7.11 -8.21 1.34
CA HIS A 53 -7.36 -6.77 1.18
C HIS A 53 -6.36 -6.04 0.28
N HIS A 54 -5.21 -6.64 -0.03
CA HIS A 54 -4.11 -5.90 -0.64
C HIS A 54 -4.38 -5.48 -2.09
N GLU A 55 -4.95 -6.37 -2.89
CA GLU A 55 -5.34 -6.06 -4.26
C GLU A 55 -6.35 -4.90 -4.31
N TRP A 56 -7.42 -4.98 -3.52
CA TRP A 56 -8.43 -3.91 -3.41
C TRP A 56 -7.82 -2.58 -2.98
N LEU A 57 -6.92 -2.61 -2.00
CA LEU A 57 -6.22 -1.41 -1.53
C LEU A 57 -5.33 -0.81 -2.62
N LEU A 58 -4.64 -1.63 -3.42
CA LEU A 58 -3.83 -1.16 -4.55
C LEU A 58 -4.69 -0.52 -5.64
N LEU A 59 -5.85 -1.10 -5.95
CA LEU A 59 -6.82 -0.55 -6.90
C LEU A 59 -7.36 0.81 -6.42
N ASP A 60 -7.79 0.89 -5.16
CA ASP A 60 -8.28 2.13 -4.52
C ASP A 60 -7.23 3.25 -4.59
N LEU A 61 -5.99 2.94 -4.20
CA LEU A 61 -4.88 3.90 -4.26
C LEU A 61 -4.54 4.25 -5.71
N GLY A 62 -4.69 3.32 -6.65
CA GLY A 62 -4.54 3.54 -8.08
C GLY A 62 -5.53 4.56 -8.64
N GLN A 63 -6.81 4.46 -8.24
CA GLN A 63 -7.83 5.43 -8.60
C GLN A 63 -7.56 6.81 -7.98
N ALA A 64 -7.11 6.85 -6.72
CA ALA A 64 -6.71 8.09 -6.06
C ALA A 64 -5.50 8.74 -6.75
N GLU A 65 -4.54 7.94 -7.22
CA GLU A 65 -3.42 8.40 -8.03
C GLU A 65 -3.88 8.97 -9.37
N ALA A 66 -4.82 8.32 -10.06
CA ALA A 66 -5.40 8.82 -11.31
C ALA A 66 -6.12 10.16 -11.15
N ARG A 67 -6.70 10.43 -9.97
CA ARG A 67 -7.30 11.73 -9.60
C ARG A 67 -6.29 12.78 -9.12
N GLY A 68 -5.00 12.43 -9.01
CA GLY A 68 -3.95 13.34 -8.53
C GLY A 68 -4.00 13.63 -7.02
N GLU A 69 -4.65 12.75 -6.23
CA GLU A 69 -4.76 12.90 -4.78
C GLU A 69 -3.48 12.43 -4.05
N LEU A 70 -2.77 11.49 -4.66
CA LEU A 70 -1.54 10.90 -4.15
C LEU A 70 -0.70 10.32 -5.30
N TRP A 71 0.53 9.91 -5.00
CA TRP A 71 1.39 9.11 -5.86
C TRP A 71 1.91 7.91 -5.09
N ILE A 72 1.73 6.69 -5.61
CA ILE A 72 2.29 5.49 -4.98
C ILE A 72 3.74 5.36 -5.45
N LEU A 73 4.68 5.51 -4.51
CA LEU A 73 6.12 5.51 -4.78
C LEU A 73 6.71 4.11 -4.73
N ALA A 74 6.18 3.25 -3.86
CA ALA A 74 6.59 1.86 -3.79
C ALA A 74 5.42 0.97 -3.34
N TYR A 75 5.34 -0.24 -3.87
CA TYR A 75 4.36 -1.24 -3.45
C TYR A 75 4.86 -2.66 -3.66
N ARG A 76 4.34 -3.61 -2.88
CA ARG A 76 4.45 -5.05 -3.17
C ARG A 76 3.15 -5.50 -3.84
N PRO A 77 3.17 -6.35 -4.87
CA PRO A 77 1.93 -6.96 -5.37
C PRO A 77 1.40 -8.04 -4.42
N SER A 78 2.31 -8.78 -3.77
CA SER A 78 2.00 -9.80 -2.76
C SER A 78 3.14 -9.94 -1.73
N LEU A 79 2.93 -10.72 -0.65
CA LEU A 79 3.95 -10.92 0.38
C LEU A 79 5.21 -11.65 -0.12
N SER A 80 5.05 -12.51 -1.12
CA SER A 80 6.14 -13.28 -1.74
C SER A 80 6.91 -12.47 -2.78
N GLU A 81 6.36 -11.35 -3.24
CA GLU A 81 6.95 -10.56 -4.30
C GLU A 81 7.81 -9.40 -3.77
N PRO A 82 8.85 -9.00 -4.51
CA PRO A 82 9.70 -7.88 -4.12
C PRO A 82 8.93 -6.56 -4.08
N LEU A 83 9.46 -5.61 -3.30
CA LEU A 83 8.96 -4.24 -3.31
C LEU A 83 9.36 -3.57 -4.63
N ILE A 84 8.36 -3.09 -5.37
CA ILE A 84 8.54 -2.39 -6.64
C ILE A 84 8.60 -0.89 -6.35
N PHE A 85 9.68 -0.24 -6.77
CA PHE A 85 9.85 1.21 -6.68
C PHE A 85 9.52 1.89 -8.00
N ARG A 86 8.83 3.03 -7.93
CA ARG A 86 8.46 3.81 -9.11
C ARG A 86 9.68 4.49 -9.72
N ARG A 87 9.81 4.41 -11.06
CA ARG A 87 10.51 5.40 -11.88
C ARG A 87 9.49 6.39 -12.42
N HIS A 88 9.78 7.69 -12.33
CA HIS A 88 8.90 8.73 -12.85
C HIS A 88 8.57 8.47 -14.34
N GLY A 89 7.30 8.61 -14.72
CA GLY A 89 6.86 8.55 -16.13
C GLY A 89 6.41 7.19 -16.68
N VAL A 90 6.42 6.11 -15.88
CA VAL A 90 5.98 4.77 -16.34
C VAL A 90 4.59 4.44 -15.77
N PRO A 91 3.56 4.17 -16.61
CA PRO A 91 2.25 3.65 -16.21
C PRO A 91 2.33 2.21 -15.66
N ARG A 92 1.37 1.79 -14.82
CA ARG A 92 1.36 0.44 -14.20
C ARG A 92 0.46 -0.54 -14.94
N ALA A 93 0.74 -1.84 -14.86
CA ALA A 93 -0.12 -2.89 -15.43
C ALA A 93 -1.58 -2.88 -14.93
N TYR A 94 -1.83 -2.61 -13.63
CA TYR A 94 -3.21 -2.48 -13.14
C TYR A 94 -3.85 -1.12 -13.50
N GLN A 95 -3.03 -0.12 -13.86
CA GLN A 95 -3.51 1.15 -14.40
C GLN A 95 -3.78 1.04 -15.89
N GLU A 96 -3.07 0.18 -16.63
CA GLU A 96 -3.36 -0.11 -18.05
C GLU A 96 -4.81 -0.55 -18.24
N ALA A 97 -5.36 -1.34 -17.31
CA ALA A 97 -6.78 -1.71 -17.31
C ALA A 97 -7.76 -0.55 -17.03
N LEU A 98 -7.25 0.62 -16.60
CA LEU A 98 -8.01 1.82 -16.22
C LEU A 98 -7.76 3.01 -17.16
N LEU A 99 -6.87 2.88 -18.16
CA LEU A 99 -6.61 3.92 -19.15
C LEU A 99 -7.63 3.80 -20.30
N PRO A 100 -8.13 4.93 -20.85
CA PRO A 100 -9.10 4.95 -21.95
C PRO A 100 -8.52 4.44 -23.29
#